data_AF-A0AB38AMK1-F1
#
_entry.id   AF-A0AB38AMK1-F1
#
_cell.length_a   1.000
_cell.length_b   1.000
_cell.length_c   1.000
_cell.angle_alpha   90.00
_cell.angle_beta   90.00
_cell.angle_gamma   90.00
#
_symmetry.space_group_name_H-M   'P 1'
#
loop_
_entity.id
_entity.type
_entity.pdbx_description
1 polymer ?
#
loop_
_entity_poly.entity_id
_entity_poly.type
_entity_poly.pdbx_seq_one_letter_code
_entity_poly.pdbx_strand_id
1 'polypeptide(L)'
;MSFGFAPHPQVSPPPSADSAVRLSRMLEPAEWASAGIPLLRNPREVVTGLHDRHRPVPSTAIVAVLDGHERVTASASFTELTTAPDGWEFRNVLLTHLRRVIPHDLRLRAPVRTAVLLYCREGEPLWTETDGAWMWGLRDACTLHGLRCGAYITLTPDRWQVLGEGRGGRRPRVSSSNEPVTESRRTAAGARENRRTMAPAEVPHPAADLPVARGRPVARRTTGGAPEAHRHAAAR
;
A
#
# COMPACT_ATOMS: atom_id res chain seq x y z
N MET A 1 6.90 61.68 -48.48
CA MET A 1 6.12 61.27 -47.31
C MET A 1 6.72 59.98 -46.79
N SER A 2 7.29 59.97 -45.58
CA SER A 2 7.75 58.73 -44.93
C SER A 2 7.29 58.80 -43.47
N PHE A 3 6.31 57.96 -43.14
CA PHE A 3 5.83 57.79 -41.78
C PHE A 3 6.61 56.62 -41.16
N GLY A 4 7.48 56.92 -40.20
CA GLY A 4 8.19 55.91 -39.42
C GLY A 4 7.24 55.25 -38.43
N PHE A 5 7.10 53.93 -38.53
CA PHE A 5 6.42 53.13 -37.51
C PHE A 5 7.37 52.90 -36.33
N ALA A 6 6.96 53.32 -35.13
CA ALA A 6 7.65 52.97 -33.89
C ALA A 6 7.44 51.47 -33.58
N PRO A 7 8.44 50.76 -33.02
CA PRO A 7 8.27 49.36 -32.63
C PRO A 7 7.28 49.24 -31.47
N HIS A 8 6.31 48.33 -31.59
CA HIS A 8 5.37 48.01 -30.50
C HIS A 8 6.11 47.34 -29.33
N PRO A 9 5.77 47.67 -28.07
CA PRO A 9 6.27 46.95 -26.91
C PRO A 9 5.83 45.48 -26.99
N GLN A 10 6.79 44.57 -26.89
CA GLN A 10 6.58 43.13 -26.86
C GLN A 10 5.87 42.76 -25.56
N VAL A 11 4.54 42.66 -25.59
CA VAL A 11 3.76 42.07 -24.51
C VAL A 11 4.00 40.56 -24.56
N SER A 12 4.56 40.01 -23.49
CA SER A 12 4.77 38.56 -23.38
C SER A 12 3.42 37.84 -23.49
N PRO A 13 3.32 36.74 -24.27
CA PRO A 13 2.06 36.02 -24.42
C PRO A 13 1.61 35.47 -23.05
N PRO A 14 0.29 35.46 -22.77
CA PRO A 14 -0.23 34.86 -21.54
C PRO A 14 0.14 33.37 -21.48
N PRO A 15 0.30 32.80 -20.27
CA PRO A 15 0.55 31.37 -20.13
C PRO A 15 -0.58 30.58 -20.82
N SER A 16 -0.20 29.51 -21.53
CA SER A 16 -1.16 28.62 -22.19
C SER A 16 -2.22 28.14 -21.19
N ALA A 17 -3.49 28.18 -21.57
CA ALA A 17 -4.61 27.77 -20.72
C ALA A 17 -4.41 26.36 -20.16
N ASP A 18 -3.79 25.46 -20.93
CA ASP A 18 -3.49 24.10 -20.51
C ASP A 18 -2.47 24.03 -19.35
N SER A 19 -1.48 24.93 -19.33
CA SER A 19 -0.55 25.04 -18.21
C SER A 19 -1.23 25.58 -16.94
N ALA A 20 -2.13 26.56 -17.07
CA ALA A 20 -2.87 27.10 -15.93
C ALA A 20 -3.81 26.04 -15.31
N VAL A 21 -4.44 25.21 -16.14
CA VAL A 21 -5.32 24.13 -15.68
C VAL A 21 -4.51 22.97 -15.06
N ARG A 22 -3.27 22.73 -15.49
CA ARG A 22 -2.37 21.77 -14.83
C ARG A 22 -1.91 22.26 -13.46
N LEU A 23 -1.54 23.54 -13.34
CA LEU A 23 -1.13 24.15 -12.07
C LEU A 23 -2.24 24.12 -11.02
N SER A 24 -3.51 24.30 -11.41
CA SER A 24 -4.64 24.16 -10.47
C SER A 24 -4.90 22.71 -10.03
N ARG A 25 -4.25 21.74 -10.68
CA ARG A 25 -4.30 20.30 -10.40
C ARG A 25 -2.98 19.77 -9.84
N MET A 26 -2.27 20.63 -9.14
CA MET A 26 -1.07 20.32 -8.37
C MET A 26 -1.22 20.85 -6.95
N LEU A 27 -0.50 20.26 -6.00
CA LEU A 27 -0.43 20.73 -4.62
C LEU A 27 1.01 21.03 -4.21
N GLU A 28 1.22 22.21 -3.64
CA GLU A 28 2.49 22.57 -3.03
C GLU A 28 2.68 21.86 -1.67
N PRO A 29 3.92 21.66 -1.18
CA PRO A 29 4.18 21.02 0.11
C PRO A 29 3.45 21.67 1.29
N ALA A 30 3.29 23.00 1.27
CA ALA A 30 2.62 23.76 2.32
C ALA A 30 1.09 23.54 2.30
N GLU A 31 0.50 23.44 1.10
CA GLU A 31 -0.92 23.12 0.93
C GLU A 31 -1.21 21.68 1.37
N TRP A 32 -0.29 20.76 1.03
CA TRP A 32 -0.38 19.38 1.47
C TRP A 32 -0.28 19.25 3.00
N ALA A 33 0.69 19.92 3.63
CA ALA A 33 0.86 19.92 5.08
C ALA A 33 -0.33 20.55 5.82
N SER A 34 -0.94 21.60 5.26
CA SER A 34 -2.12 22.26 5.84
C SER A 34 -3.44 21.51 5.62
N ALA A 35 -3.48 20.52 4.73
CA ALA A 35 -4.68 19.72 4.45
C ALA A 35 -5.10 18.77 5.59
N GLY A 36 -4.31 18.68 6.67
CA GLY A 36 -4.65 17.85 7.84
C GLY A 36 -4.63 16.35 7.56
N ILE A 37 -3.73 15.91 6.66
CA ILE A 37 -3.53 14.49 6.34
C ILE A 37 -3.17 13.71 7.61
N PRO A 38 -3.85 12.59 7.93
CA PRO A 38 -3.53 11.79 9.11
C PRO A 38 -2.09 11.27 9.06
N LEU A 39 -1.34 11.56 10.12
CA LEU A 39 0.03 11.12 10.28
C LEU A 39 0.08 9.60 10.45
N LEU A 40 0.94 8.93 9.68
CA LEU A 40 1.24 7.52 9.91
C LEU A 40 1.93 7.32 11.27
N ARG A 41 1.50 6.34 12.05
CA ARG A 41 2.14 5.93 13.31
C ARG A 41 3.53 5.36 13.09
N ASN A 42 3.69 4.51 12.07
CA ASN A 42 4.98 3.89 11.73
C ASN A 42 5.24 3.86 10.21
N PRO A 43 5.65 4.99 9.60
CA PRO A 43 5.90 5.06 8.17
C PRO A 43 6.99 4.08 7.70
N ARG A 44 7.99 3.78 8.55
CA ARG A 44 9.07 2.83 8.22
C ARG A 44 8.54 1.43 7.93
N GLU A 45 7.58 0.96 8.72
CA GLU A 45 7.00 -0.38 8.56
C GLU A 45 6.17 -0.47 7.28
N VAL A 46 5.37 0.58 6.98
CA VAL A 46 4.61 0.68 5.71
C VAL A 46 5.56 0.65 4.52
N VAL A 47 6.61 1.49 4.53
CA VAL A 47 7.59 1.55 3.43
C VAL A 47 8.33 0.23 3.26
N THR A 48 8.77 -0.40 4.35
CA THR A 48 9.48 -1.69 4.29
C THR A 48 8.56 -2.78 3.74
N GLY A 49 7.32 -2.87 4.23
CA GLY A 49 6.35 -3.87 3.77
C GLY A 49 5.96 -3.69 2.30
N LEU A 50 5.77 -2.45 1.83
CA LEU A 50 5.49 -2.17 0.42
C LEU A 50 6.71 -2.44 -0.46
N HIS A 51 7.91 -2.08 -0.02
CA HIS A 51 9.14 -2.35 -0.75
C HIS A 51 9.39 -3.86 -0.91
N ASP A 52 9.22 -4.65 0.15
CA ASP A 52 9.41 -6.10 0.09
C ASP A 52 8.35 -6.79 -0.78
N ARG A 53 7.09 -6.32 -0.72
CA ARG A 53 5.98 -6.86 -1.50
C ARG A 53 6.07 -6.55 -3.00
N HIS A 54 6.38 -5.31 -3.35
CA HIS A 54 6.31 -4.84 -4.74
C HIS A 54 7.67 -4.80 -5.43
N ARG A 55 8.79 -4.89 -4.68
CA ARG A 55 10.17 -4.78 -5.18
C ARG A 55 10.32 -3.64 -6.21
N PRO A 56 9.93 -2.41 -5.85
CA PRO A 56 9.76 -1.35 -6.83
C PRO A 56 11.09 -0.91 -7.43
N VAL A 57 11.05 -0.70 -8.74
CA VAL A 57 12.11 -0.06 -9.51
C VAL A 57 11.81 1.45 -9.64
N PRO A 58 12.77 2.27 -10.10
CA PRO A 58 12.51 3.67 -10.37
C PRO A 58 11.30 3.87 -11.31
N SER A 59 10.57 4.97 -11.10
CA SER A 59 9.28 5.29 -11.73
C SER A 59 8.09 4.38 -11.36
N THR A 60 8.25 3.53 -10.34
CA THR A 60 7.13 2.74 -9.79
C THR A 60 6.34 3.57 -8.78
N ALA A 61 5.04 3.71 -9.00
CA ALA A 61 4.07 4.18 -8.01
C ALA A 61 3.37 2.98 -7.36
N ILE A 62 3.17 3.05 -6.04
CA ILE A 62 2.46 2.04 -5.27
C ILE A 62 1.36 2.73 -4.48
N VAL A 63 0.10 2.45 -4.84
CA VAL A 63 -1.05 2.83 -4.02
C VAL A 63 -1.31 1.70 -3.03
N ALA A 64 -1.45 2.04 -1.75
CA ALA A 64 -1.76 1.09 -0.70
C ALA A 64 -2.91 1.62 0.15
N VAL A 65 -3.72 0.70 0.67
CA VAL A 65 -4.84 1.01 1.56
C VAL A 65 -4.59 0.36 2.90
N LEU A 66 -4.67 1.18 3.93
CA LEU A 66 -4.50 0.83 5.33
C LEU A 66 -5.86 0.69 6.02
N ASP A 67 -5.98 -0.29 6.92
CA ASP A 67 -7.12 -0.36 7.83
C ASP A 67 -7.02 0.68 8.98
N GLY A 68 -8.00 0.67 9.89
CA GLY A 68 -8.03 1.55 11.06
C GLY A 68 -6.90 1.30 12.07
N HIS A 69 -6.13 0.21 11.92
CA HIS A 69 -4.94 -0.09 12.71
C HIS A 69 -3.64 0.20 11.93
N GLU A 70 -3.74 0.91 10.80
CA GLU A 70 -2.65 1.24 9.90
C GLU A 70 -1.92 0.02 9.29
N ARG A 71 -2.60 -1.12 9.18
CA ARG A 71 -2.07 -2.30 8.49
C ARG A 71 -2.44 -2.27 7.01
N VAL A 72 -1.50 -2.61 6.13
CA VAL A 72 -1.74 -2.67 4.68
C VAL A 72 -2.69 -3.83 4.35
N THR A 73 -3.94 -3.50 3.98
CA THR A 73 -4.95 -4.49 3.58
C THR A 73 -4.99 -4.75 2.08
N ALA A 74 -4.61 -3.75 1.27
CA ALA A 74 -4.60 -3.85 -0.19
C ALA A 74 -3.48 -2.97 -0.75
N SER A 75 -2.86 -3.37 -1.85
CA SER A 75 -1.88 -2.54 -2.54
C SER A 75 -1.74 -2.93 -4.02
N ALA A 76 -1.42 -1.96 -4.86
CA ALA A 76 -1.11 -2.15 -6.27
C ALA A 76 0.09 -1.28 -6.66
N SER A 77 1.00 -1.86 -7.43
CA SER A 77 2.11 -1.15 -8.07
C SER A 77 1.83 -0.96 -9.56
N PHE A 78 2.27 0.16 -10.11
CA PHE A 78 2.21 0.47 -11.52
C PHE A 78 3.35 1.42 -11.89
N THR A 79 3.75 1.42 -13.16
CA THR A 79 4.77 2.33 -13.67
C THR A 79 4.09 3.54 -14.26
N GLU A 80 4.58 4.73 -13.92
CA GLU A 80 4.05 5.97 -14.48
C GLU A 80 5.20 6.85 -14.97
N LEU A 81 5.14 7.17 -16.26
CA LEU A 81 6.13 7.96 -16.99
C LEU A 81 5.36 9.01 -17.77
N THR A 82 5.30 10.22 -17.23
CA THR A 82 4.73 11.37 -17.91
C THR A 82 5.76 12.47 -18.03
N THR A 83 5.84 13.07 -19.22
CA THR A 83 6.68 14.24 -19.50
C THR A 83 6.06 15.53 -19.00
N ALA A 84 4.75 15.53 -18.74
CA ALA A 84 3.97 16.67 -18.29
C ALA A 84 3.01 16.21 -17.18
N PRO A 85 3.43 16.24 -15.91
CA PRO A 85 2.59 15.74 -14.82
C PRO A 85 1.27 16.53 -14.70
N ASP A 86 0.16 15.82 -14.65
CA ASP A 86 -1.20 16.35 -14.43
C ASP A 86 -1.91 15.53 -13.35
N GLY A 87 -2.34 16.19 -12.27
CA GLY A 87 -3.02 15.53 -11.17
C GLY A 87 -4.33 14.81 -11.57
N TRP A 88 -5.02 15.26 -12.61
CA TRP A 88 -6.23 14.59 -13.11
C TRP A 88 -5.92 13.24 -13.76
N GLU A 89 -4.81 13.13 -14.49
CA GLU A 89 -4.35 11.87 -15.07
C GLU A 89 -3.97 10.90 -13.97
N PHE A 90 -3.14 11.36 -13.03
CA PHE A 90 -2.72 10.57 -11.86
C PHE A 90 -3.89 10.10 -11.02
N ARG A 91 -4.90 10.94 -10.80
CA ARG A 91 -6.15 10.52 -10.15
C ARG A 91 -6.82 9.36 -10.89
N ASN A 92 -6.96 9.45 -12.22
CA ASN A 92 -7.63 8.40 -13.00
C ASN A 92 -6.87 7.07 -12.93
N VAL A 93 -5.53 7.13 -12.95
CA VAL A 93 -4.67 5.96 -12.75
C VAL A 93 -4.88 5.38 -11.35
N LEU A 94 -4.84 6.21 -10.30
CA LEU A 94 -5.07 5.78 -8.92
C LEU A 94 -6.44 5.11 -8.75
N LEU A 95 -7.52 5.71 -9.29
CA LEU A 95 -8.86 5.13 -9.22
C LEU A 95 -8.95 3.78 -9.95
N THR A 96 -8.25 3.63 -11.08
CA THR A 96 -8.20 2.37 -11.82
C THR A 96 -7.59 1.27 -10.96
N HIS A 97 -6.49 1.55 -10.25
CA HIS A 97 -5.85 0.58 -9.37
C HIS A 97 -6.63 0.33 -8.08
N LEU A 98 -7.16 1.36 -7.44
CA LEU A 98 -7.97 1.24 -6.21
C LEU A 98 -9.18 0.34 -6.42
N ARG A 99 -9.93 0.55 -7.50
CA ARG A 99 -11.13 -0.27 -7.83
C ARG A 99 -10.81 -1.75 -8.05
N ARG A 100 -9.57 -2.09 -8.40
CA ARG A 100 -9.14 -3.49 -8.60
C ARG A 100 -8.76 -4.17 -7.29
N VAL A 101 -8.22 -3.43 -6.32
CA VAL A 101 -7.66 -4.01 -5.10
C VAL A 101 -8.56 -3.88 -3.88
N ILE A 102 -9.51 -2.93 -3.88
CA ILE A 102 -10.43 -2.77 -2.76
C ILE A 102 -11.79 -2.18 -3.20
N PRO A 103 -12.91 -2.65 -2.63
CA PRO A 103 -14.20 -1.98 -2.79
C PRO A 103 -14.13 -0.51 -2.30
N HIS A 104 -14.93 0.36 -2.92
CA HIS A 104 -15.05 1.74 -2.47
C HIS A 104 -15.85 1.84 -1.17
N ASP A 105 -15.58 2.86 -0.36
CA ASP A 105 -16.21 3.07 0.95
C ASP A 105 -17.24 4.20 0.93
N LEU A 106 -17.69 4.64 -0.26
CA LEU A 106 -18.63 5.76 -0.47
C LEU A 106 -19.98 5.64 0.25
N ARG A 107 -20.38 4.43 0.67
CA ARG A 107 -21.63 4.21 1.41
C ARG A 107 -21.49 4.37 2.92
N LEU A 108 -20.26 4.48 3.42
CA LEU A 108 -20.00 4.66 4.84
C LEU A 108 -20.17 6.12 5.23
N ARG A 109 -20.66 6.36 6.46
CA ARG A 109 -20.83 7.72 6.99
C ARG A 109 -19.51 8.48 7.17
N ALA A 110 -18.42 7.75 7.38
CA ALA A 110 -17.08 8.28 7.49
C ALA A 110 -16.09 7.29 6.87
N PRO A 111 -14.98 7.75 6.28
CA PRO A 111 -13.97 6.84 5.77
C PRO A 111 -13.30 6.06 6.90
N VAL A 112 -13.19 4.75 6.72
CA VAL A 112 -12.64 3.81 7.71
C VAL A 112 -11.23 3.32 7.35
N ARG A 113 -10.85 3.47 6.07
CA ARG A 113 -9.54 3.10 5.54
C ARG A 113 -8.82 4.33 5.02
N THR A 114 -7.49 4.26 5.03
CA THR A 114 -6.62 5.36 4.60
C THR A 114 -5.81 4.90 3.40
N ALA A 115 -5.82 5.67 2.30
CA ALA A 115 -4.94 5.42 1.17
C ALA A 115 -3.62 6.18 1.32
N VAL A 116 -2.52 5.51 1.04
CA VAL A 116 -1.18 6.08 0.97
C VAL A 116 -0.57 5.81 -0.40
N LEU A 117 0.31 6.71 -0.84
CA LEU A 117 1.02 6.57 -2.10
C LEU A 117 2.52 6.58 -1.83
N LEU A 118 3.22 5.54 -2.30
CA LEU A 118 4.67 5.45 -2.31
C LEU A 118 5.14 5.61 -3.77
N TYR A 119 5.89 6.65 -4.08
CA TYR A 119 6.46 6.88 -5.41
C TYR A 119 7.96 6.69 -5.40
N CYS A 120 8.43 5.70 -6.16
CA CYS A 120 9.84 5.40 -6.34
C CYS A 120 10.36 6.20 -7.51
N ARG A 121 11.35 7.05 -7.27
CA ARG A 121 11.86 7.97 -8.29
C ARG A 121 13.38 8.06 -8.23
N GLU A 122 13.94 8.51 -9.34
CA GLU A 122 15.33 8.92 -9.40
C GLU A 122 15.53 10.32 -8.84
N GLY A 123 16.77 10.61 -8.45
CA GLY A 123 17.22 11.95 -8.10
C GLY A 123 16.95 12.36 -6.66
N GLU A 124 16.98 13.67 -6.45
CA GLU A 124 17.01 14.30 -5.14
C GLU A 124 15.69 14.16 -4.37
N PRO A 125 15.71 14.20 -3.03
CA PRO A 125 14.52 14.12 -2.19
C PRO A 125 13.74 15.44 -2.11
N LEU A 126 14.06 16.41 -2.97
CA LEU A 126 13.36 17.70 -3.05
C LEU A 126 11.99 17.53 -3.70
N TRP A 127 11.03 18.35 -3.29
CA TRP A 127 9.71 18.35 -3.93
C TRP A 127 9.81 18.71 -5.42
N THR A 128 9.01 18.07 -6.26
CA THR A 128 8.91 18.33 -7.70
C THR A 128 7.45 18.53 -8.13
N GLU A 129 7.26 19.08 -9.33
CA GLU A 129 5.92 19.22 -9.92
C GLU A 129 5.17 17.88 -10.02
N THR A 130 5.90 16.80 -10.31
CA THR A 130 5.37 15.44 -10.31
C THR A 130 4.84 15.03 -8.94
N ASP A 131 5.52 15.40 -7.85
CA ASP A 131 5.01 15.17 -6.50
C ASP A 131 3.72 15.95 -6.26
N GLY A 132 3.67 17.21 -6.68
CA GLY A 132 2.48 18.04 -6.53
C GLY A 132 1.27 17.48 -7.27
N ALA A 133 1.47 16.99 -8.49
CA ALA A 133 0.42 16.29 -9.24
C ALA A 133 0.00 14.99 -8.55
N TRP A 134 0.94 14.20 -7.99
CA TRP A 134 0.62 12.97 -7.25
C TRP A 134 -0.17 13.25 -5.97
N MET A 135 0.23 14.26 -5.21
CA MET A 135 -0.46 14.71 -4.00
C MET A 135 -1.90 15.12 -4.33
N TRP A 136 -2.07 15.94 -5.38
CA TRP A 136 -3.39 16.35 -5.84
C TRP A 136 -4.23 15.13 -6.26
N GLY A 137 -3.66 14.26 -7.11
CA GLY A 137 -4.34 13.08 -7.63
C GLY A 137 -4.74 12.10 -6.53
N LEU A 138 -3.88 11.90 -5.52
CA LEU A 138 -4.17 11.08 -4.35
C LEU A 138 -5.34 11.65 -3.56
N ARG A 139 -5.32 12.94 -3.25
CA ARG A 139 -6.41 13.60 -2.50
C ARG A 139 -7.75 13.47 -3.20
N ASP A 140 -7.79 13.73 -4.50
CA ASP A 140 -9.03 13.65 -5.28
C ASP A 140 -9.50 12.19 -5.42
N ALA A 141 -8.58 11.25 -5.69
CA ALA A 141 -8.91 9.83 -5.79
C ALA A 141 -9.45 9.26 -4.46
N CYS A 142 -8.90 9.68 -3.32
CA CYS A 142 -9.41 9.27 -2.01
C CYS A 142 -10.86 9.74 -1.80
N THR A 143 -11.14 11.00 -2.16
CA THR A 143 -12.49 11.58 -2.08
C THR A 143 -13.47 10.77 -2.93
N LEU A 144 -13.09 10.46 -4.17
CA LEU A 144 -13.92 9.71 -5.12
C LEU A 144 -14.05 8.21 -4.81
N HIS A 145 -13.15 7.64 -4.02
CA HIS A 145 -13.19 6.22 -3.61
C HIS A 145 -13.73 6.02 -2.19
N GLY A 146 -14.03 7.11 -1.47
CA GLY A 146 -14.53 7.09 -0.09
C GLY A 146 -13.47 6.74 0.97
N LEU A 147 -12.19 6.99 0.68
CA LEU A 147 -11.07 6.72 1.58
C LEU A 147 -10.59 8.00 2.29
N ARG A 148 -9.95 7.85 3.46
CA ARG A 148 -9.13 8.93 4.03
C ARG A 148 -7.91 9.12 3.14
N CYS A 149 -7.64 10.37 2.76
CA CYS A 149 -6.36 10.73 2.16
C CYS A 149 -5.26 10.58 3.21
N GLY A 150 -4.22 9.81 2.90
CA GLY A 150 -3.06 9.56 3.75
C GLY A 150 -1.77 10.07 3.14
N ALA A 151 -0.65 9.62 3.69
CA ALA A 151 0.68 10.10 3.34
C ALA A 151 1.07 9.88 1.86
N TYR A 152 1.75 10.88 1.29
CA TYR A 152 2.56 10.75 0.08
C TYR A 152 4.03 10.56 0.48
N ILE A 153 4.61 9.46 0.02
CA ILE A 153 5.95 9.01 0.40
C ILE A 153 6.79 8.91 -0.86
N THR A 154 7.96 9.55 -0.88
CA THR A 154 8.95 9.34 -1.93
C THR A 154 9.98 8.30 -1.49
N LEU A 155 10.44 7.50 -2.44
CA LEU A 155 11.55 6.57 -2.27
C LEU A 155 12.61 6.85 -3.34
N THR A 156 13.74 7.39 -2.91
CA THR A 156 14.93 7.60 -3.76
C THR A 156 15.91 6.44 -3.57
N PRO A 157 17.05 6.41 -4.29
CA PRO A 157 18.08 5.39 -4.08
C PRO A 157 18.60 5.32 -2.64
N ASP A 158 18.71 6.46 -1.94
CA ASP A 158 19.32 6.52 -0.61
C ASP A 158 18.33 6.49 0.55
N ARG A 159 17.12 7.04 0.36
CA ARG A 159 16.18 7.33 1.45
C ARG A 159 14.73 7.26 1.02
N TRP A 160 13.85 7.13 2.02
CA TRP A 160 12.44 7.45 1.90
C TRP A 160 12.10 8.70 2.71
N GLN A 161 11.06 9.41 2.31
CA GLN A 161 10.56 10.59 3.01
C GLN A 161 9.05 10.70 2.88
N VAL A 162 8.37 11.07 3.96
CA VAL A 162 6.98 11.51 3.95
C VAL A 162 6.95 13.01 3.70
N LEU A 163 6.37 13.43 2.58
CA LEU A 163 6.30 14.85 2.23
C LEU A 163 5.26 15.57 3.08
N GLY A 164 5.57 16.81 3.47
CA GLY A 164 4.74 17.63 4.36
C GLY A 164 4.93 17.36 5.86
N GLU A 165 5.63 16.28 6.25
CA GLU A 165 5.80 15.91 7.66
C GLU A 165 7.25 15.93 8.16
N GLY A 166 8.23 16.05 7.26
CA GLY A 166 9.66 16.04 7.62
C GLY A 166 10.20 14.68 8.10
N ARG A 167 9.37 13.62 8.08
CA ARG A 167 9.76 12.27 8.50
C ARG A 167 10.40 11.50 7.35
N GLY A 168 11.45 10.73 7.65
CA GLY A 168 12.18 9.97 6.63
C GLY A 168 13.14 8.95 7.23
N GLY A 169 13.80 8.18 6.37
CA GLY A 169 14.78 7.17 6.78
C GLY A 169 15.53 6.58 5.60
N ARG A 170 16.46 5.67 5.87
CA ARG A 170 17.23 4.99 4.81
C ARG A 170 16.32 4.09 3.97
N ARG A 171 16.66 3.93 2.69
CA ARG A 171 15.99 2.99 1.78
C ARG A 171 15.99 1.57 2.37
N PRO A 172 14.84 0.86 2.38
CA PRO A 172 14.82 -0.54 2.79
C PRO A 172 15.69 -1.39 1.88
N ARG A 173 16.40 -2.36 2.46
CA ARG A 173 17.09 -3.40 1.69
C ARG A 173 16.10 -4.52 1.41
N VAL A 174 16.15 -5.09 0.21
CA VAL A 174 15.35 -6.28 -0.10
C VAL A 174 15.71 -7.36 0.91
N SER A 175 14.73 -7.82 1.68
CA SER A 175 14.93 -8.95 2.57
C SER A 175 15.19 -10.22 1.73
N SER A 176 16.35 -10.86 1.92
CA SER A 176 16.74 -12.09 1.23
C SER A 176 15.94 -13.32 1.67
N SER A 177 15.03 -13.18 2.64
CA SER A 177 14.28 -14.28 3.25
C SER A 177 13.14 -14.86 2.40
N ASN A 178 12.98 -14.43 1.14
CA ASN A 178 11.95 -14.96 0.24
C ASN A 178 12.52 -15.70 -0.98
N GLU A 179 13.73 -16.23 -0.87
CA GLU A 179 14.17 -17.31 -1.76
C GLU A 179 13.26 -18.52 -1.50
N PRO A 180 12.56 -19.05 -2.52
CA PRO A 180 11.88 -20.33 -2.35
C PRO A 180 12.96 -21.35 -2.00
N VAL A 181 12.81 -22.01 -0.86
CA VAL A 181 13.56 -23.22 -0.54
C VAL A 181 13.30 -24.18 -1.69
N THR A 182 14.23 -24.21 -2.64
CA THR A 182 14.28 -25.24 -3.66
C THR A 182 14.60 -26.50 -2.87
N GLU A 183 13.55 -27.25 -2.58
CA GLU A 183 13.64 -28.58 -2.03
C GLU A 183 14.54 -29.37 -2.96
N SER A 184 15.82 -29.46 -2.59
CA SER A 184 16.82 -30.22 -3.31
C SER A 184 16.35 -31.66 -3.24
N ARG A 185 15.67 -32.04 -4.34
CA ARG A 185 15.19 -33.37 -4.66
C ARG A 185 16.36 -34.32 -4.41
N ARG A 186 16.36 -34.96 -3.23
CA ARG A 186 17.29 -36.03 -2.88
C ARG A 186 17.24 -37.04 -4.03
N THR A 187 18.33 -37.10 -4.78
CA THR A 187 18.58 -38.11 -5.78
C THR A 187 18.64 -39.45 -5.06
N ALA A 188 17.53 -40.20 -5.16
CA ALA A 188 17.54 -41.63 -4.89
C ALA A 188 18.32 -42.31 -6.02
N ALA A 189 19.61 -42.53 -5.77
CA ALA A 189 20.46 -43.51 -6.44
C ALA A 189 21.35 -44.08 -5.32
N GLY A 190 21.30 -45.34 -4.93
CA GLY A 190 21.17 -46.54 -5.74
C GLY A 190 22.44 -47.35 -5.51
N ALA A 191 22.30 -48.43 -4.74
CA ALA A 191 23.21 -49.58 -4.65
C ALA A 191 24.60 -49.38 -3.99
N ARG A 192 24.80 -50.03 -2.84
CA ARG A 192 25.66 -51.24 -2.67
C ARG A 192 25.88 -51.50 -1.18
N GLU A 193 25.29 -52.57 -0.64
CA GLU A 193 25.68 -53.11 0.66
C GLU A 193 26.11 -54.58 0.51
N ASN A 194 27.42 -54.78 0.64
CA ASN A 194 28.07 -56.08 0.63
C ASN A 194 28.09 -56.66 2.05
N ARG A 195 27.15 -57.59 2.30
CA ARG A 195 27.35 -58.95 2.84
C ARG A 195 28.53 -59.23 3.81
N ARG A 196 28.11 -59.68 5.02
CA ARG A 196 28.64 -60.72 5.95
C ARG A 196 29.70 -60.33 6.99
N THR A 197 29.40 -60.57 8.28
CA THR A 197 29.90 -61.71 9.09
C THR A 197 29.33 -61.72 10.53
N MET A 198 28.68 -62.85 10.92
CA MET A 198 28.45 -63.49 12.26
C MET A 198 27.93 -62.67 13.48
N ALA A 199 27.10 -63.13 14.42
CA ALA A 199 26.66 -64.44 14.93
C ALA A 199 25.31 -64.28 15.74
N PRO A 200 24.69 -65.34 16.32
CA PRO A 200 23.23 -65.46 16.49
C PRO A 200 22.66 -65.33 17.94
N ALA A 201 21.33 -65.53 18.02
CA ALA A 201 20.44 -65.75 19.17
C ALA A 201 19.77 -64.47 19.71
N GLU A 202 18.46 -64.36 19.94
CA GLU A 202 17.45 -65.34 20.35
C GLU A 202 16.05 -64.70 20.14
N VAL A 203 15.01 -65.50 19.86
CA VAL A 203 13.58 -65.10 19.87
C VAL A 203 12.89 -66.06 20.84
N PRO A 204 11.95 -65.63 21.70
CA PRO A 204 10.54 -65.71 21.29
C PRO A 204 9.62 -64.57 21.75
N HIS A 205 8.65 -64.26 20.88
CA HIS A 205 7.35 -63.58 21.10
C HIS A 205 6.50 -64.27 22.23
N PRO A 206 5.28 -63.80 22.66
CA PRO A 206 4.34 -62.95 21.91
C PRO A 206 3.38 -61.99 22.69
N ALA A 207 2.68 -61.19 21.87
CA ALA A 207 1.25 -60.78 21.87
C ALA A 207 0.45 -60.54 23.15
N ALA A 208 -0.28 -59.41 23.15
CA ALA A 208 -1.73 -59.27 23.39
C ALA A 208 -2.06 -57.76 23.54
N ASP A 209 -2.71 -57.13 22.59
CA ASP A 209 -4.17 -57.00 22.45
C ASP A 209 -4.81 -55.89 23.31
N LEU A 210 -5.08 -54.78 22.60
CA LEU A 210 -6.41 -54.14 22.47
C LEU A 210 -7.06 -53.38 23.66
N PRO A 211 -8.05 -52.51 23.36
CA PRO A 211 -8.18 -51.16 23.91
C PRO A 211 -9.38 -51.00 24.85
N VAL A 212 -9.47 -49.86 25.54
CA VAL A 212 -10.74 -49.38 26.09
C VAL A 212 -10.98 -47.92 25.73
N ALA A 213 -11.97 -47.75 24.84
CA ALA A 213 -12.72 -46.53 24.67
C ALA A 213 -13.76 -46.39 25.79
N ARG A 214 -14.08 -45.15 26.17
CA ARG A 214 -15.44 -44.55 26.18
C ARG A 214 -15.60 -43.49 27.27
N GLY A 215 -16.13 -42.33 26.88
CA GLY A 215 -16.63 -41.31 27.80
C GLY A 215 -16.92 -39.96 27.15
N ARG A 216 -17.95 -39.89 26.30
CA ARG A 216 -18.78 -38.67 26.05
C ARG A 216 -20.07 -38.83 26.87
N PRO A 217 -20.98 -37.84 26.96
CA PRO A 217 -20.87 -36.37 27.05
C PRO A 217 -21.81 -35.77 28.13
N VAL A 218 -21.72 -34.48 28.46
CA VAL A 218 -22.76 -33.69 29.17
C VAL A 218 -22.71 -32.26 28.61
N ALA A 219 -23.67 -31.77 27.81
CA ALA A 219 -25.03 -31.30 28.08
C ALA A 219 -25.16 -29.77 28.24
N ARG A 220 -25.78 -29.21 27.20
CA ARG A 220 -26.49 -27.94 26.95
C ARG A 220 -27.31 -27.34 28.12
N ARG A 221 -27.28 -26.00 28.24
CA ARG A 221 -28.38 -25.04 28.59
C ARG A 221 -27.99 -23.66 28.01
N THR A 222 -28.65 -23.03 27.03
CA THR A 222 -29.99 -22.40 26.88
C THR A 222 -30.23 -21.12 27.69
N THR A 223 -30.96 -20.19 27.04
CA THR A 223 -31.62 -18.92 27.46
C THR A 223 -30.71 -17.68 27.45
N GLY A 224 -31.03 -16.54 26.83
CA GLY A 224 -32.28 -16.03 26.24
C GLY A 224 -32.49 -14.57 26.69
N GLY A 225 -32.90 -13.66 25.79
CA GLY A 225 -33.52 -12.39 26.19
C GLY A 225 -32.89 -11.09 25.65
N ALA A 226 -33.52 -10.52 24.63
CA ALA A 226 -33.68 -9.09 24.34
C ALA A 226 -35.15 -8.92 23.88
N PRO A 227 -35.74 -7.71 23.72
CA PRO A 227 -35.25 -6.35 23.96
C PRO A 227 -36.23 -5.49 24.81
N GLU A 228 -35.86 -4.26 25.19
CA GLU A 228 -36.87 -3.25 25.55
C GLU A 228 -36.48 -1.86 25.05
N ALA A 229 -37.50 -1.19 24.49
CA ALA A 229 -37.47 0.13 23.90
C ALA A 229 -38.00 1.14 24.91
N HIS A 230 -37.36 2.30 25.03
CA HIS A 230 -38.00 3.47 25.61
C HIS A 230 -37.86 4.69 24.70
N ARG A 231 -39.01 5.10 24.19
CA ARG A 231 -39.31 6.45 23.68
C ARG A 231 -39.38 7.40 24.87
N HIS A 232 -38.85 8.61 24.74
CA HIS A 232 -39.41 9.77 25.45
C HIS A 232 -39.44 10.99 24.52
N ALA A 233 -40.55 11.70 24.66
CA ALA A 233 -41.06 12.73 23.78
C ALA A 233 -40.50 14.13 24.05
N ALA A 234 -40.82 15.02 23.12
CA ALA A 234 -40.60 16.46 23.11
C ALA A 234 -41.20 17.21 24.30
N ALA A 235 -40.60 18.34 24.65
CA ALA A 235 -41.30 19.56 25.05
C ALA A 235 -40.35 20.79 25.02
N ARG A 236 -40.89 21.87 24.44
CA ARG A 236 -40.50 23.31 24.48
C ARG A 236 -39.47 23.80 23.48
#